data_AF-A0A6C0B8Y4-F1
#
_entry.id   AF-A0A6C0B8Y4-F1
#
_cell.length_a   1.000
_cell.length_b   1.000
_cell.length_c   1.000
_cell.angle_alpha   90.00
_cell.angle_beta   90.00
_cell.angle_gamma   90.00
#
_symmetry.space_group_name_H-M   'P 1'
#
loop_
_entity.id
_entity.type
_entity.pdbx_description
1 polymer ?
#
loop_
_entity_poly.entity_id
_entity_poly.type
_entity_poly.pdbx_seq_one_letter_code
_entity_poly.pdbx_strand_id
1 'polypeptide(L)'
;MYTLSDIKQIKKTTKHVLPSETLNIIAKISKLIGVETQIPMFKIEKVLTITQQITILLNKMTEDNYKEIESKLIKLIDTNPTEIENSTTIIFDIISNNAFYGSIYASLYISLVKQWSIFKDLFQVRLTQHMEQLKNIQLVPSSEYDEFCKCNEINERYRTFSQFIVHLTLQGIVDNTTFHTFLNYLIDLLHTLNNSKDKSIMDEIVEHLYLCIIKSKPIHSKLFISRDRLHIRDVSNKVKFRLLDILDII
;
A
#
# COMPACT_ATOMS: atom_id res chain seq x y z
N MET A 1 16.96 43.95 14.96
CA MET A 1 17.45 42.61 14.55
C MET A 1 16.45 41.60 15.09
N TYR A 2 15.82 40.80 14.24
CA TYR A 2 14.80 39.84 14.70
C TYR A 2 15.43 38.68 15.47
N THR A 3 14.77 38.26 16.55
CA THR A 3 15.19 37.21 17.49
C THR A 3 14.34 35.95 17.34
N LEU A 4 14.79 34.81 17.88
CA LEU A 4 14.03 33.54 17.90
C LEU A 4 12.67 33.67 18.62
N SER A 5 12.56 34.59 19.58
CA SER A 5 11.30 34.96 20.24
C SER A 5 10.31 35.64 19.29
N ASP A 6 10.79 36.44 18.35
CA ASP A 6 9.94 37.16 17.39
C ASP A 6 9.27 36.18 16.42
N ILE A 7 9.96 35.08 16.07
CA ILE A 7 9.43 34.01 15.22
C ILE A 7 8.22 33.31 15.87
N LYS A 8 8.23 33.15 17.20
CA LYS A 8 7.12 32.50 17.94
C LYS A 8 5.87 33.38 18.01
N GLN A 9 6.01 34.71 17.83
CA GLN A 9 4.90 35.66 17.87
C GLN A 9 4.27 35.93 16.50
N ILE A 10 4.86 35.42 15.41
CA ILE A 10 4.26 35.50 14.07
C ILE A 10 2.96 34.70 14.11
N LYS A 11 1.82 35.41 14.25
CA LYS A 11 0.50 34.82 14.13
C LYS A 11 0.44 34.05 12.81
N LYS A 12 -0.05 32.81 12.84
CA LYS A 12 -0.42 32.02 11.66
C LYS A 12 -1.61 32.70 10.95
N THR A 13 -1.38 33.88 10.38
CA THR A 13 -2.36 34.59 9.56
C THR A 13 -2.27 34.08 8.14
N THR A 14 -3.43 33.83 7.53
CA THR A 14 -3.59 33.24 6.19
C THR A 14 -3.05 34.09 5.04
N LYS A 15 -2.67 35.36 5.30
CA LYS A 15 -1.98 36.24 4.36
C LYS A 15 -0.91 37.05 5.08
N HIS A 16 0.36 36.84 4.72
CA HIS A 16 1.43 37.77 5.06
C HIS A 16 1.51 38.84 3.99
N VAL A 17 1.24 40.09 4.37
CA VAL A 17 1.43 41.27 3.51
C VAL A 17 2.65 42.01 4.03
N LEU A 18 3.49 42.54 3.12
CA LEU A 18 4.62 43.37 3.50
C LEU A 18 4.15 44.62 4.25
N PRO A 19 4.94 45.15 5.20
CA PRO A 19 4.66 46.43 5.84
C PRO A 19 4.50 47.55 4.80
N SER A 20 3.64 48.51 5.09
CA SER A 20 3.33 49.65 4.20
C SER A 20 4.58 50.43 3.79
N GLU A 21 5.56 50.56 4.68
CA GLU A 21 6.86 51.20 4.41
C GLU A 21 7.63 50.47 3.31
N THR A 22 7.67 49.14 3.35
CA THR A 22 8.34 48.30 2.33
C THR A 22 7.63 48.39 0.99
N LEU A 23 6.29 48.38 0.98
CA LEU A 23 5.50 48.54 -0.24
C LEU A 23 5.74 49.91 -0.89
N ASN A 24 5.87 50.97 -0.08
CA ASN A 24 6.18 52.31 -0.56
C ASN A 24 7.58 52.41 -1.19
N ILE A 25 8.56 51.68 -0.65
CA ILE A 25 9.90 51.58 -1.24
C ILE A 25 9.84 50.86 -2.59
N ILE A 26 9.12 49.72 -2.67
CA ILE A 26 8.94 48.97 -3.91
C ILE A 26 8.27 49.84 -4.99
N ALA A 27 7.24 50.62 -4.63
CA ALA A 27 6.56 51.52 -5.55
C ALA A 27 7.47 52.66 -6.05
N LYS A 28 8.29 53.25 -5.15
CA LYS A 28 9.27 54.28 -5.54
C LYS A 28 10.32 53.73 -6.50
N ILE A 29 10.86 52.55 -6.22
CA ILE A 29 11.84 51.90 -7.08
C ILE A 29 11.22 51.59 -8.45
N SER A 30 10.03 51.00 -8.49
CA SER A 30 9.32 50.65 -9.72
C SER A 30 9.10 51.88 -10.62
N LYS A 31 8.74 53.02 -10.02
CA LYS A 31 8.58 54.30 -10.71
C LYS A 31 9.91 54.84 -11.27
N LEU A 32 11.02 54.68 -10.57
CA LEU A 32 12.35 55.13 -11.01
C LEU A 32 12.87 54.33 -12.21
N ILE A 33 12.55 53.04 -12.27
CA ILE A 33 12.97 52.13 -13.36
C ILE A 33 11.94 52.03 -14.49
N GLY A 34 10.82 52.76 -14.41
CA GLY A 34 9.80 52.80 -15.46
C GLY A 34 9.01 51.51 -15.64
N VAL A 35 8.91 50.68 -14.60
CA VAL A 35 8.14 49.42 -14.64
C VAL A 35 6.89 49.51 -13.77
N GLU A 36 5.89 48.70 -14.11
CA GLU A 36 4.68 48.55 -13.31
C GLU A 36 5.02 47.98 -11.92
N THR A 37 4.41 48.54 -10.87
CA THR A 37 4.66 48.09 -9.49
C THR A 37 4.03 46.73 -9.28
N GLN A 38 4.85 45.67 -9.20
CA GLN A 38 4.39 44.35 -8.82
C GLN A 38 4.46 44.16 -7.29
N ILE A 39 3.32 43.85 -6.68
CA ILE A 39 3.26 43.53 -5.24
C ILE A 39 3.69 42.07 -5.05
N PRO A 40 4.74 41.80 -4.24
CA PRO A 40 5.15 40.42 -3.96
C PRO A 40 4.00 39.65 -3.32
N MET A 41 3.63 38.53 -3.94
CA MET A 41 2.60 37.63 -3.40
C MET A 41 3.27 36.49 -2.64
N PHE A 42 3.07 36.45 -1.33
CA PHE A 42 3.58 35.36 -0.49
C PHE A 42 2.56 34.22 -0.49
N LYS A 43 2.90 33.10 -1.12
CA LYS A 43 2.16 31.85 -0.95
C LYS A 43 2.68 31.17 0.31
N ILE A 44 1.78 30.78 1.21
CA ILE A 44 2.15 29.89 2.31
C ILE A 44 2.52 28.56 1.67
N GLU A 45 3.80 28.22 1.68
CA GLU A 45 4.25 26.90 1.29
C GLU A 45 3.80 25.93 2.38
N LYS A 46 2.92 24.99 2.02
CA LYS A 46 2.44 23.98 2.96
C LYS A 46 3.65 23.11 3.34
N VAL A 47 4.09 23.20 4.60
CA VAL A 47 5.10 22.28 5.14
C VAL A 47 4.48 20.88 5.17
N LEU A 48 4.98 20.00 4.32
CA LEU A 48 4.50 18.63 4.21
C LEU A 48 5.07 17.77 5.33
N THR A 49 4.22 16.95 5.96
CA THR A 49 4.70 15.92 6.89
C THR A 49 5.54 14.89 6.16
N ILE A 50 6.41 14.17 6.88
CA ILE A 50 7.19 13.07 6.29
C ILE A 50 6.29 12.04 5.61
N THR A 51 5.16 11.69 6.23
CA THR A 51 4.16 10.77 5.67
C THR A 51 3.60 11.28 4.35
N GLN A 52 3.29 12.58 4.24
CA GLN A 52 2.81 13.17 2.97
C GLN A 52 3.90 13.14 1.89
N GLN A 53 5.15 13.41 2.25
CA GLN A 53 6.28 13.35 1.32
C GLN A 53 6.49 11.92 0.80
N ILE A 54 6.44 10.92 1.68
CA ILE A 54 6.49 9.50 1.32
C ILE A 54 5.37 9.15 0.34
N THR A 55 4.12 9.50 0.65
CA THR A 55 2.97 9.21 -0.21
C THR A 55 3.14 9.83 -1.60
N ILE A 56 3.61 11.08 -1.68
CA ILE A 56 3.87 11.76 -2.95
C ILE A 56 4.97 11.05 -3.75
N LEU A 57 6.05 10.62 -3.08
CA LEU A 57 7.14 9.90 -3.73
C LEU A 57 6.67 8.57 -4.30
N LEU A 58 5.96 7.76 -3.51
CA LEU A 58 5.48 6.46 -3.94
C LEU A 58 4.45 6.56 -5.07
N ASN A 59 3.51 7.52 -5.00
CA ASN A 59 2.52 7.72 -6.05
C ASN A 59 3.09 8.20 -7.40
N LYS A 60 4.33 8.72 -7.39
CA LYS A 60 5.05 9.12 -8.61
C LYS A 60 5.96 8.01 -9.15
N MET A 61 6.03 6.87 -8.48
CA MET A 61 6.93 5.80 -8.84
C MET A 61 6.50 5.10 -10.12
N THR A 62 7.44 5.04 -11.07
CA THR A 62 7.36 4.29 -12.32
C THR A 62 8.67 3.51 -12.50
N GLU A 63 8.74 2.68 -13.52
CA GLU A 63 9.98 1.94 -13.85
C GLU A 63 11.13 2.90 -14.17
N ASP A 64 10.86 3.96 -14.94
CA ASP A 64 11.86 4.91 -15.42
C ASP A 64 12.51 5.73 -14.29
N ASN A 65 11.75 6.07 -13.25
CA ASN A 65 12.21 6.93 -12.16
C ASN A 65 12.43 6.19 -10.83
N TYR A 66 12.32 4.85 -10.85
CA TYR A 66 12.40 4.00 -9.66
C TYR A 66 13.62 4.31 -8.79
N LYS A 67 14.83 4.35 -9.38
CA LYS A 67 16.09 4.55 -8.64
C LYS A 67 16.20 5.94 -8.01
N GLU A 68 15.67 6.95 -8.68
CA GLU A 68 15.64 8.31 -8.14
C GLU A 68 14.72 8.39 -6.92
N ILE A 69 13.52 7.81 -7.02
CA ILE A 69 12.54 7.83 -5.94
C ILE A 69 12.99 6.96 -4.76
N GLU A 70 13.53 5.77 -5.03
CA GLU A 70 14.15 4.90 -4.02
C GLU A 70 15.20 5.67 -3.20
N SER A 71 16.13 6.35 -3.88
CA SER A 71 17.19 7.11 -3.21
C SER A 71 16.64 8.27 -2.38
N LYS A 72 15.63 8.99 -2.89
CA LYS A 72 14.96 10.07 -2.15
C LYS A 72 14.23 9.55 -0.93
N LEU A 73 13.53 8.42 -1.06
CA LEU A 73 12.81 7.78 0.02
C LEU A 73 13.76 7.35 1.13
N ILE A 74 14.88 6.69 0.78
CA ILE A 74 15.87 6.25 1.75
C ILE A 74 16.44 7.44 2.52
N LYS A 75 16.87 8.48 1.81
CA LYS A 75 17.40 9.70 2.42
C LYS A 75 16.37 10.39 3.34
N LEU A 76 15.10 10.38 2.95
CA LEU A 76 14.02 10.98 3.75
C LEU A 76 13.85 10.24 5.09
N ILE A 77 13.94 8.91 5.07
CA ILE A 77 13.86 8.09 6.30
C ILE A 77 15.10 8.29 7.17
N ASP A 78 16.31 8.22 6.57
CA ASP A 78 17.58 8.37 7.29
C ASP A 78 17.72 9.73 8.00
N THR A 79 17.15 10.79 7.40
CA THR A 79 17.17 12.13 7.99
C THR A 79 16.12 12.34 9.07
N ASN A 80 15.20 11.38 9.27
CA ASN A 80 14.12 11.44 10.25
C ASN A 80 13.99 10.12 11.03
N PRO A 81 15.04 9.68 11.74
CA PRO A 81 15.07 8.36 12.38
C PRO A 81 13.99 8.18 13.47
N THR A 82 13.52 9.27 14.08
CA THR A 82 12.44 9.23 15.08
C THR A 82 11.08 8.86 14.50
N GLU A 83 10.91 8.95 13.18
CA GLU A 83 9.66 8.68 12.46
C GLU A 83 9.71 7.33 11.72
N ILE A 84 10.69 6.47 12.01
CA ILE A 84 10.90 5.21 11.29
C ILE A 84 9.67 4.29 11.34
N GLU A 85 9.00 4.17 12.49
CA GLU A 85 7.83 3.31 12.64
C GLU A 85 6.65 3.80 11.79
N ASN A 86 6.35 5.10 11.86
CA ASN A 86 5.31 5.75 11.06
C ASN A 86 5.62 5.64 9.56
N SER A 87 6.88 5.87 9.18
CA SER A 87 7.36 5.79 7.80
C SER A 87 7.25 4.37 7.26
N THR A 88 7.69 3.38 8.03
CA THR A 88 7.60 1.96 7.66
C THR A 88 6.14 1.56 7.45
N THR A 89 5.26 1.95 8.35
CA THR A 89 3.82 1.63 8.28
C THR A 89 3.19 2.22 7.02
N ILE A 90 3.37 3.53 6.77
CA ILE A 90 2.76 4.18 5.60
C ILE A 90 3.34 3.65 4.29
N ILE A 91 4.65 3.35 4.23
CA ILE A 91 5.27 2.78 3.04
C ILE A 91 4.67 1.41 2.77
N PHE A 92 4.64 0.54 3.81
CA PHE A 92 4.11 -0.80 3.68
C PHE A 92 2.65 -0.78 3.21
N ASP A 93 1.81 0.05 3.82
CA ASP A 93 0.40 0.16 3.46
C ASP A 93 0.20 0.65 2.02
N ILE A 94 1.08 1.50 1.47
CA ILE A 94 0.99 1.94 0.07
C ILE A 94 1.43 0.84 -0.89
N ILE A 95 2.57 0.21 -0.62
CA ILE A 95 3.17 -0.77 -1.54
C ILE A 95 2.39 -2.10 -1.56
N SER A 96 1.75 -2.47 -0.46
CA SER A 96 1.00 -3.71 -0.34
C SER A 96 -0.43 -3.63 -0.85
N ASN A 97 -0.94 -2.42 -1.11
CA ASN A 97 -2.32 -2.14 -1.53
C ASN A 97 -2.40 -1.63 -2.98
N ASN A 98 -1.44 -2.00 -3.82
CA ASN A 98 -1.47 -1.68 -5.25
C ASN A 98 -1.13 -2.91 -6.11
N ALA A 99 -2.16 -3.53 -6.68
CA ALA A 99 -1.98 -4.72 -7.49
C ALA A 99 -1.27 -4.43 -8.82
N PHE A 100 -1.42 -3.21 -9.37
CA PHE A 100 -0.87 -2.83 -10.68
C PHE A 100 0.65 -2.66 -10.64
N TYR A 101 1.17 -2.01 -9.60
CA TYR A 101 2.61 -1.79 -9.41
C TYR A 101 3.29 -2.87 -8.57
N GLY A 102 2.66 -4.04 -8.40
CA GLY A 102 3.12 -5.08 -7.46
C GLY A 102 4.57 -5.52 -7.65
N SER A 103 5.08 -5.61 -8.89
CA SER A 103 6.48 -5.96 -9.19
C SER A 103 7.48 -4.87 -8.77
N ILE A 104 7.21 -3.61 -9.11
CA ILE A 104 8.03 -2.44 -8.75
C ILE A 104 8.03 -2.26 -7.24
N TYR A 105 6.87 -2.41 -6.62
CA TYR A 105 6.68 -2.27 -5.17
C TYR A 105 7.30 -3.42 -4.38
N ALA A 106 7.29 -4.65 -4.89
CA ALA A 106 8.07 -5.75 -4.32
C ALA A 106 9.58 -5.46 -4.42
N SER A 107 10.03 -4.91 -5.55
CA SER A 107 11.44 -4.52 -5.73
C SER A 107 11.86 -3.42 -4.74
N LEU A 108 11.01 -2.41 -4.52
CA LEU A 108 11.23 -1.41 -3.48
C LEU A 108 11.31 -2.06 -2.09
N TYR A 109 10.38 -2.96 -1.76
CA TYR A 109 10.36 -3.64 -0.46
C TYR A 109 11.66 -4.39 -0.19
N ILE A 110 12.24 -5.08 -1.20
CA ILE A 110 13.55 -5.75 -1.09
C ILE A 110 14.62 -4.76 -0.61
N SER A 111 14.70 -3.59 -1.24
CA SER A 111 15.68 -2.58 -0.89
C SER A 111 15.47 -2.03 0.51
N LEU A 112 14.21 -1.82 0.91
CA LEU A 112 13.87 -1.31 2.24
C LEU A 112 14.19 -2.33 3.35
N VAL A 113 13.89 -3.61 3.16
CA VAL A 113 14.19 -4.69 4.13
C VAL A 113 15.70 -4.83 4.35
N LYS A 114 16.52 -4.60 3.31
CA LYS A 114 17.98 -4.62 3.43
C LYS A 114 18.52 -3.48 4.29
N GLN A 115 17.82 -2.35 4.35
CA GLN A 115 18.22 -1.17 5.12
C GLN A 115 17.65 -1.18 6.54
N TRP A 116 16.37 -1.55 6.70
CA TRP A 116 15.70 -1.55 8.00
C TRP A 116 14.94 -2.86 8.23
N SER A 117 15.37 -3.63 9.24
CA SER A 117 14.77 -4.92 9.59
C SER A 117 13.30 -4.82 10.01
N ILE A 118 12.86 -3.66 10.50
CA ILE A 118 11.48 -3.38 10.91
C ILE A 118 10.45 -3.70 9.81
N PHE A 119 10.83 -3.58 8.53
CA PHE A 119 9.94 -3.95 7.41
C PHE A 119 9.60 -5.44 7.41
N LYS A 120 10.56 -6.30 7.79
CA LYS A 120 10.35 -7.75 7.87
C LYS A 120 9.43 -8.11 9.03
N ASP A 121 9.63 -7.48 10.18
CA ASP A 121 8.79 -7.69 11.37
C ASP A 121 7.35 -7.24 11.09
N LEU A 122 7.19 -6.06 10.46
CA LEU A 122 5.88 -5.56 10.05
C LEU A 122 5.20 -6.50 9.06
N PHE A 123 5.92 -7.08 8.10
CA PHE A 123 5.33 -8.04 7.17
C PHE A 123 4.77 -9.27 7.87
N GLN A 124 5.48 -9.83 8.85
CA GLN A 124 4.99 -11.01 9.59
C GLN A 124 3.71 -10.70 10.38
N VAL A 125 3.67 -9.52 11.02
CA VAL A 125 2.45 -9.03 11.69
C VAL A 125 1.31 -8.87 10.69
N ARG A 126 1.56 -8.24 9.55
CA ARG A 126 0.56 -7.98 8.51
C ARG A 126 0.07 -9.26 7.83
N LEU A 127 0.93 -10.26 7.63
CA LEU A 127 0.56 -11.57 7.10
C LEU A 127 -0.39 -12.28 8.07
N THR A 128 -0.08 -12.28 9.36
CA THR A 128 -0.93 -12.90 10.39
C THR A 128 -2.30 -12.19 10.48
N GLN A 129 -2.29 -10.85 10.49
CA GLN A 129 -3.52 -10.04 10.47
C GLN A 129 -4.37 -10.33 9.24
N HIS A 130 -3.74 -10.44 8.07
CA HIS A 130 -4.42 -10.76 6.81
C HIS A 130 -5.08 -12.13 6.86
N MET A 131 -4.38 -13.14 7.38
CA MET A 131 -4.97 -14.47 7.57
C MET A 131 -6.22 -14.41 8.45
N GLU A 132 -6.19 -13.72 9.59
CA GLU A 132 -7.36 -13.54 10.46
C GLU A 132 -8.50 -12.75 9.79
N GLN A 133 -8.17 -11.74 8.98
CA GLN A 133 -9.13 -10.96 8.21
C GLN A 133 -9.88 -11.83 7.20
N LEU A 134 -9.21 -12.79 6.56
CA LEU A 134 -9.85 -13.71 5.62
C LEU A 134 -10.90 -14.61 6.26
N LYS A 135 -10.83 -14.87 7.58
CA LYS A 135 -11.87 -15.64 8.29
C LYS A 135 -13.17 -14.86 8.45
N ASN A 136 -13.08 -13.52 8.45
CA ASN A 136 -14.16 -12.61 8.79
C ASN A 136 -14.56 -11.74 7.58
N ILE A 137 -14.39 -12.26 6.36
CA ILE A 137 -14.86 -11.58 5.15
C ILE A 137 -16.37 -11.42 5.25
N GLN A 138 -16.83 -10.20 4.96
CA GLN A 138 -18.24 -9.89 4.90
C GLN A 138 -18.67 -9.81 3.43
N LEU A 139 -19.93 -10.15 3.18
CA LEU A 139 -20.58 -10.00 1.89
C LEU A 139 -21.87 -9.22 2.13
N VAL A 140 -21.89 -7.99 1.66
CA VAL A 140 -23.05 -7.10 1.77
C VAL A 140 -23.84 -7.16 0.46
N PRO A 141 -25.18 -7.20 0.48
CA PRO A 141 -25.97 -7.16 -0.76
C PRO A 141 -25.93 -5.75 -1.39
N SER A 142 -26.07 -5.67 -2.71
CA SER A 142 -26.07 -4.39 -3.43
C SER A 142 -27.24 -3.46 -3.09
N SER A 143 -28.26 -3.95 -2.37
CA SER A 143 -29.36 -3.14 -1.83
C SER A 143 -28.87 -2.13 -0.79
N GLU A 144 -27.79 -2.42 -0.06
CA GLU A 144 -27.16 -1.53 0.91
C GLU A 144 -25.90 -0.91 0.29
N TYR A 145 -26.12 -0.01 -0.69
CA TYR A 145 -25.07 0.44 -1.61
C TYR A 145 -23.80 0.97 -0.94
N ASP A 146 -23.94 1.83 0.07
CA ASP A 146 -22.78 2.44 0.74
C ASP A 146 -21.93 1.40 1.49
N GLU A 147 -22.57 0.44 2.14
CA GLU A 147 -21.89 -0.66 2.84
C GLU A 147 -21.31 -1.68 1.86
N PHE A 148 -22.03 -1.95 0.76
CA PHE A 148 -21.55 -2.76 -0.35
C PHE A 148 -20.27 -2.20 -0.96
N CYS A 149 -20.22 -0.90 -1.23
CA CYS A 149 -19.02 -0.23 -1.76
C CYS A 149 -17.82 -0.37 -0.80
N LYS A 150 -18.02 -0.09 0.49
CA LYS A 150 -16.96 -0.22 1.51
C LYS A 150 -16.47 -1.67 1.64
N CYS A 151 -17.40 -2.61 1.66
CA CYS A 151 -17.10 -4.03 1.76
C CYS A 151 -16.28 -4.51 0.55
N ASN A 152 -16.66 -4.10 -0.67
CA ASN A 152 -15.91 -4.44 -1.87
C ASN A 152 -14.52 -3.83 -1.90
N GLU A 153 -14.35 -2.58 -1.44
CA GLU A 153 -13.03 -1.95 -1.31
C GLU A 153 -12.12 -2.73 -0.36
N ILE A 154 -12.66 -3.16 0.79
CA ILE A 154 -11.92 -3.98 1.77
C ILE A 154 -11.53 -5.34 1.17
N ASN A 155 -12.46 -6.02 0.50
CA ASN A 155 -12.20 -7.32 -0.12
C ASN A 155 -11.16 -7.21 -1.26
N GLU A 156 -11.21 -6.13 -2.04
CA GLU A 156 -10.19 -5.85 -3.07
C GLU A 156 -8.81 -5.61 -2.46
N ARG A 157 -8.75 -4.93 -1.30
CA ARG A 157 -7.52 -4.75 -0.55
C ARG A 157 -6.93 -6.08 -0.09
N TYR A 158 -7.75 -7.01 0.41
CA TYR A 158 -7.30 -8.35 0.80
C TYR A 158 -6.78 -9.17 -0.39
N ARG A 159 -7.46 -9.09 -1.54
CA ARG A 159 -6.97 -9.72 -2.78
C ARG A 159 -5.63 -9.11 -3.21
N THR A 160 -5.51 -7.80 -3.13
CA THR A 160 -4.28 -7.08 -3.48
C THR A 160 -3.12 -7.49 -2.57
N PHE A 161 -3.35 -7.61 -1.27
CA PHE A 161 -2.33 -8.08 -0.33
C PHE A 161 -1.88 -9.51 -0.62
N SER A 162 -2.82 -10.40 -0.97
CA SER A 162 -2.47 -11.78 -1.35
C SER A 162 -1.62 -11.83 -2.61
N GLN A 163 -1.93 -10.97 -3.60
CA GLN A 163 -1.08 -10.80 -4.77
C GLN A 163 0.29 -10.23 -4.41
N PHE A 164 0.38 -9.31 -3.44
CA PHE A 164 1.65 -8.77 -2.96
C PHE A 164 2.54 -9.88 -2.36
N ILE A 165 1.98 -10.80 -1.59
CA ILE A 165 2.71 -11.99 -1.08
C ILE A 165 3.32 -12.79 -2.25
N VAL A 166 2.57 -12.98 -3.34
CA VAL A 166 3.09 -13.67 -4.55
C VAL A 166 4.27 -12.90 -5.13
N HIS A 167 4.15 -11.58 -5.32
CA HIS A 167 5.25 -10.77 -5.85
C HIS A 167 6.50 -10.85 -4.96
N LEU A 168 6.34 -10.82 -3.64
CA LEU A 168 7.46 -10.98 -2.70
C LEU A 168 8.09 -12.37 -2.78
N THR A 169 7.28 -13.41 -3.01
CA THR A 169 7.76 -14.79 -3.17
C THR A 169 8.56 -14.94 -4.47
N LEU A 170 8.06 -14.38 -5.57
CA LEU A 170 8.74 -14.39 -6.87
C LEU A 170 10.10 -13.66 -6.82
N GLN A 171 10.21 -12.65 -5.97
CA GLN A 171 11.45 -11.91 -5.72
C GLN A 171 12.34 -12.54 -4.64
N GLY A 172 11.93 -13.66 -4.04
CA GLY A 172 12.71 -14.42 -3.05
C GLY A 172 12.78 -13.81 -1.65
N ILE A 173 11.92 -12.83 -1.33
CA ILE A 173 11.82 -12.25 0.02
C ILE A 173 10.98 -13.12 0.94
N VAL A 174 9.84 -13.59 0.41
CA VAL A 174 9.04 -14.63 1.06
C VAL A 174 9.55 -15.97 0.56
N ASP A 175 9.96 -16.83 1.48
CA ASP A 175 10.42 -18.16 1.11
C ASP A 175 9.24 -19.07 0.73
N ASN A 176 9.54 -20.12 -0.04
CA ASN A 176 8.50 -21.04 -0.52
C ASN A 176 7.76 -21.76 0.61
N THR A 177 8.37 -21.94 1.79
CA THR A 177 7.71 -22.61 2.91
C THR A 177 6.67 -21.72 3.57
N THR A 178 6.98 -20.43 3.73
CA THR A 178 6.01 -19.41 4.19
C THR A 178 4.86 -19.28 3.19
N PHE A 179 5.16 -19.18 1.89
CA PHE A 179 4.10 -19.09 0.87
C PHE A 179 3.25 -20.37 0.82
N HIS A 180 3.87 -21.54 0.90
CA HIS A 180 3.15 -22.82 0.96
C HIS A 180 2.24 -22.92 2.20
N THR A 181 2.70 -22.43 3.35
CA THR A 181 1.89 -22.36 4.58
C THR A 181 0.66 -21.48 4.38
N PHE A 182 0.81 -20.33 3.72
CA PHE A 182 -0.30 -19.46 3.37
C PHE A 182 -1.30 -20.14 2.40
N LEU A 183 -0.82 -20.87 1.38
CA LEU A 183 -1.71 -21.63 0.47
C LEU A 183 -2.48 -22.73 1.20
N ASN A 184 -1.81 -23.48 2.08
CA ASN A 184 -2.46 -24.50 2.90
C ASN A 184 -3.52 -23.90 3.81
N TYR A 185 -3.23 -22.73 4.41
CA TYR A 185 -4.20 -22.00 5.21
C TYR A 185 -5.47 -21.65 4.43
N LEU A 186 -5.35 -21.17 3.18
CA LEU A 186 -6.52 -20.90 2.33
C LEU A 186 -7.33 -22.17 2.05
N ILE A 187 -6.65 -23.29 1.77
CA ILE A 187 -7.31 -24.59 1.54
C ILE A 187 -8.03 -25.08 2.80
N ASP A 188 -7.40 -24.98 3.96
CA ASP A 188 -8.01 -25.36 5.24
C ASP A 188 -9.22 -24.48 5.60
N LEU A 189 -9.14 -23.20 5.27
CA LEU A 189 -10.26 -22.27 5.43
C LEU A 189 -11.44 -22.66 4.52
N LEU A 190 -11.18 -23.07 3.27
CA LEU A 190 -12.23 -23.59 2.38
C LEU A 190 -12.92 -24.84 2.95
N HIS A 191 -12.16 -25.79 3.50
CA HIS A 191 -12.73 -26.98 4.15
C HIS A 191 -13.56 -26.62 5.39
N THR A 192 -13.07 -25.68 6.19
CA THR A 192 -13.78 -25.18 7.38
C THR A 192 -15.12 -24.53 6.98
N LEU A 193 -15.11 -23.66 5.97
CA LEU A 193 -16.30 -22.99 5.46
C LEU A 193 -17.28 -23.97 4.80
N ASN A 194 -16.80 -25.02 4.14
CA ASN A 194 -17.67 -26.03 3.51
C ASN A 194 -18.52 -26.81 4.53
N ASN A 195 -18.00 -26.98 5.75
CA ASN A 195 -18.72 -27.60 6.86
C ASN A 195 -19.62 -26.60 7.61
N SER A 196 -19.56 -25.31 7.26
CA SER A 196 -20.35 -24.25 7.89
C SER A 196 -21.72 -24.10 7.21
N LYS A 197 -22.67 -23.48 7.92
CA LYS A 197 -24.01 -23.20 7.37
C LYS A 197 -24.00 -22.13 6.29
N ASP A 198 -23.04 -21.19 6.37
CA ASP A 198 -22.92 -20.07 5.45
C ASP A 198 -21.68 -20.26 4.56
N LYS A 199 -21.94 -20.76 3.35
CA LYS A 199 -20.89 -21.01 2.34
C LYS A 199 -20.63 -19.81 1.44
N SER A 200 -21.29 -18.66 1.67
CA SER A 200 -21.20 -17.50 0.78
C SER A 200 -19.77 -16.97 0.65
N ILE A 201 -18.99 -17.02 1.75
CA ILE A 201 -17.61 -16.55 1.82
C ILE A 201 -16.64 -17.42 1.02
N MET A 202 -17.00 -18.67 0.71
CA MET A 202 -16.11 -19.58 -0.05
C MET A 202 -15.73 -19.01 -1.42
N ASP A 203 -16.64 -18.27 -2.05
CA ASP A 203 -16.42 -17.61 -3.34
C ASP A 203 -15.26 -16.60 -3.28
N GLU A 204 -15.05 -15.95 -2.13
CA GLU A 204 -13.95 -15.00 -1.94
C GLU A 204 -12.64 -15.72 -1.63
N ILE A 205 -12.66 -16.75 -0.76
CA ILE A 205 -11.44 -17.48 -0.40
C ILE A 205 -10.86 -18.24 -1.60
N VAL A 206 -11.71 -18.85 -2.42
CA VAL A 206 -11.25 -19.55 -3.63
C VAL A 206 -10.64 -18.57 -4.64
N GLU A 207 -11.09 -17.33 -4.69
CA GLU A 207 -10.51 -16.29 -5.55
C GLU A 207 -9.10 -15.90 -5.08
N HIS A 208 -8.89 -15.77 -3.76
CA HIS A 208 -7.55 -15.54 -3.20
C HIS A 208 -6.60 -16.69 -3.57
N LEU A 209 -7.06 -17.95 -3.41
CA LEU A 209 -6.27 -19.12 -3.78
C LEU A 209 -5.96 -19.12 -5.28
N TYR A 210 -6.96 -18.92 -6.14
CA TYR A 210 -6.81 -18.85 -7.59
C TYR A 210 -5.79 -17.78 -8.01
N LEU A 211 -5.91 -16.56 -7.48
CA LEU A 211 -4.98 -15.46 -7.74
C LEU A 211 -3.55 -15.81 -7.33
N CYS A 212 -3.37 -16.47 -6.19
CA CYS A 212 -2.06 -16.90 -5.72
C CYS A 212 -1.44 -17.93 -6.65
N ILE A 213 -2.21 -18.93 -7.09
CA ILE A 213 -1.72 -19.96 -8.01
C ILE A 213 -1.40 -19.38 -9.38
N ILE A 214 -2.34 -18.65 -10.00
CA ILE A 214 -2.14 -18.19 -11.38
C ILE A 214 -0.95 -17.23 -11.51
N LYS A 215 -0.73 -16.36 -10.51
CA LYS A 215 0.38 -15.40 -10.51
C LYS A 215 1.71 -16.01 -10.08
N SER A 216 1.71 -17.16 -9.39
CA SER A 216 2.93 -17.87 -8.97
C SER A 216 3.44 -18.88 -9.99
N LYS A 217 2.96 -18.84 -11.25
CA LYS A 217 3.37 -19.75 -12.33
C LYS A 217 4.89 -20.01 -12.45
N PRO A 218 5.77 -18.99 -12.32
CA PRO A 218 7.22 -19.21 -12.39
C PRO A 218 7.79 -20.15 -11.32
N ILE A 219 7.08 -20.40 -10.22
CA ILE A 219 7.56 -21.20 -9.08
C ILE A 219 6.71 -22.44 -8.80
N HIS A 220 5.78 -22.83 -9.68
CA HIS A 220 4.89 -23.99 -9.47
C HIS A 220 5.63 -25.29 -9.19
N SER A 221 6.77 -25.53 -9.84
CA SER A 221 7.60 -26.72 -9.58
C SER A 221 8.13 -26.83 -8.15
N LYS A 222 8.05 -25.74 -7.37
CA LYS A 222 8.46 -25.66 -5.96
C LYS A 222 7.26 -25.66 -5.01
N LEU A 223 6.03 -25.64 -5.52
CA LEU A 223 4.81 -25.68 -4.72
C LEU A 223 4.30 -27.12 -4.62
N PHE A 224 3.95 -27.55 -3.42
CA PHE A 224 3.43 -28.90 -3.18
C PHE A 224 1.97 -28.84 -2.76
N ILE A 225 1.04 -28.69 -3.71
CA ILE A 225 -0.39 -28.70 -3.39
C ILE A 225 -0.96 -30.08 -3.69
N SER A 226 -1.47 -30.75 -2.65
CA SER A 226 -2.16 -32.03 -2.84
C SER A 226 -3.46 -31.79 -3.60
N ARG A 227 -3.54 -32.33 -4.82
CA ARG A 227 -4.74 -32.25 -5.68
C ARG A 227 -5.98 -32.79 -4.97
N ASP A 228 -5.83 -33.81 -4.12
CA ASP A 228 -6.95 -34.39 -3.35
C ASP A 228 -7.58 -33.36 -2.39
N ARG A 229 -6.78 -32.45 -1.83
CA ARG A 229 -7.29 -31.40 -0.94
C ARG A 229 -8.12 -30.33 -1.65
N LEU A 230 -8.03 -30.24 -2.98
CA LEU A 230 -8.83 -29.33 -3.80
C LEU A 230 -10.17 -29.94 -4.25
N HIS A 231 -10.40 -31.24 -3.99
CA HIS A 231 -11.68 -31.90 -4.28
C HIS A 231 -12.69 -31.63 -3.17
N ILE A 232 -13.34 -30.48 -3.21
CA ILE A 232 -14.36 -30.06 -2.24
C ILE A 232 -15.75 -30.28 -2.84
N ARG A 233 -16.59 -31.08 -2.16
CA ARG A 233 -17.97 -31.38 -2.57
C ARG A 233 -18.96 -30.38 -1.97
N ASP A 234 -20.16 -30.30 -2.57
CA ASP A 234 -21.28 -29.49 -2.09
C ASP A 234 -20.99 -27.97 -2.02
N VAL A 235 -20.25 -27.48 -3.00
CA VAL A 235 -19.89 -26.06 -3.17
C VAL A 235 -20.66 -25.40 -4.30
N SER A 236 -20.65 -24.06 -4.35
CA SER A 236 -21.21 -23.29 -5.45
C SER A 236 -20.53 -23.65 -6.78
N ASN A 237 -21.24 -23.48 -7.90
CA ASN A 237 -20.65 -23.68 -9.22
C ASN A 237 -19.41 -22.79 -9.43
N LYS A 238 -19.43 -21.56 -8.89
CA LYS A 238 -18.30 -20.63 -8.98
C LYS A 238 -17.05 -21.19 -8.29
N VAL A 239 -17.18 -21.68 -7.05
CA VAL A 239 -16.08 -22.32 -6.33
C VAL A 239 -15.59 -23.56 -7.08
N LYS A 240 -16.52 -24.40 -7.54
CA LYS A 240 -16.17 -25.61 -8.29
C LYS A 240 -15.35 -25.29 -9.54
N PHE A 241 -15.78 -24.33 -10.36
CA PHE A 241 -15.05 -23.94 -11.57
C PHE A 241 -13.68 -23.38 -11.23
N ARG A 242 -13.55 -22.53 -10.21
CA ARG A 242 -12.25 -22.01 -9.77
C ARG A 242 -11.30 -23.11 -9.29
N LEU A 243 -11.79 -24.11 -8.56
CA LEU A 243 -10.99 -25.25 -8.13
C LEU A 243 -10.53 -26.11 -9.32
N LEU A 244 -11.38 -26.28 -10.33
CA LEU A 244 -11.01 -26.95 -11.59
C LEU A 244 -9.94 -26.15 -12.34
N ASP A 245 -10.10 -24.83 -12.47
CA ASP A 245 -9.09 -23.96 -13.08
C ASP A 245 -7.73 -24.08 -12.36
N ILE A 246 -7.73 -24.15 -11.02
CA ILE A 246 -6.51 -24.37 -10.22
C ILE A 246 -5.89 -25.73 -10.55
N LEU A 247 -6.70 -26.79 -10.60
CA LEU A 247 -6.24 -28.15 -10.89
C LEU A 247 -5.65 -28.28 -12.31
N ASP A 248 -6.14 -27.52 -13.27
CA ASP A 248 -5.61 -27.50 -14.64
C ASP A 248 -4.27 -26.74 -14.75
N ILE A 249 -3.98 -25.86 -13.78
CA ILE A 249 -2.76 -25.06 -13.73
C ILE A 249 -1.61 -25.81 -13.03
N ILE A 250 -1.90 -26.59 -11.99
CA ILE A 250 -0.90 -27.29 -11.15
C ILE A 250 -0.56 -28.70 -11.62
#